data_AF-A0A7J3ACK0-F1
#
_entry.id   AF-A0A7J3ACK0-F1
#
_cell.length_a   1.000
_cell.length_b   1.000
_cell.length_c   1.000
_cell.angle_alpha   90.00
_cell.angle_beta   90.00
_cell.angle_gamma   90.00
#
_symmetry.space_group_name_H-M   'P 1'
#
loop_
_entity.id
_entity.type
_entity.pdbx_description
1 polymer ?
#
loop_
_entity_poly.entity_id
_entity_poly.type
_entity_poly.pdbx_seq_one_letter_code
_entity_poly.pdbx_strand_id
1 'polypeptide(L)'
;MNEPEETYWERVNKSTKMGVYLTRVETQFIFASLGLKADGLVVDVGANAGRFSLPAAEIMRVVAIDLDLYALKRLRLKTQDVAVGQCPNLDLLIY
;
A
#
# COMPACT_ATOMS: atom_id res chain seq x y z
N MET A 1 -8.98 2.55 -22.48
CA MET A 1 -8.07 2.76 -21.33
C MET A 1 -7.15 1.55 -21.28
N ASN A 2 -5.84 1.74 -21.38
CA ASN A 2 -4.89 0.64 -21.18
C ASN A 2 -4.82 0.35 -19.68
N GLU A 3 -4.93 -0.92 -19.31
CA GLU A 3 -4.65 -1.34 -17.93
C GLU A 3 -3.22 -0.92 -17.56
N PRO A 4 -2.99 -0.44 -16.33
CA PRO A 4 -1.65 -0.06 -15.90
C PRO A 4 -0.73 -1.29 -15.93
N GLU A 5 0.43 -1.14 -16.56
CA GLU A 5 1.41 -2.22 -16.69
C GLU A 5 1.88 -2.69 -15.30
N GLU A 6 1.74 -3.99 -15.05
CA GLU A 6 2.17 -4.63 -13.80
C GLU A 6 3.69 -4.78 -13.76
N THR A 7 4.28 -4.52 -12.59
CA THR A 7 5.70 -4.75 -12.32
C THR A 7 6.08 -6.22 -12.44
N TYR A 8 7.37 -6.49 -12.66
CA TYR A 8 7.91 -7.85 -12.67
C TYR A 8 7.45 -8.66 -11.44
N TRP A 9 7.55 -8.07 -10.25
CA TRP A 9 7.15 -8.72 -9.00
C TRP A 9 5.65 -8.97 -8.92
N GLU A 10 4.79 -8.04 -9.34
CA GLU A 10 3.33 -8.27 -9.39
C GLU A 10 2.97 -9.45 -10.30
N ARG A 11 3.61 -9.57 -11.48
CA ARG A 11 3.38 -10.69 -12.41
C ARG A 11 3.90 -12.02 -11.88
N VAL A 12 5.11 -12.03 -11.31
CA VAL A 12 5.72 -13.24 -10.71
C VAL A 12 4.91 -13.71 -9.51
N ASN A 13 4.36 -12.81 -8.70
CA ASN A 13 3.54 -13.16 -7.54
C ASN A 13 2.24 -13.86 -7.93
N LYS A 14 1.58 -13.42 -9.02
CA LYS A 14 0.37 -14.08 -9.54
C LYS A 14 0.61 -15.53 -9.95
N SER A 15 1.77 -15.83 -10.51
CA SER A 15 2.10 -17.13 -11.11
C SER A 15 2.75 -18.09 -10.11
N THR A 16 3.56 -17.58 -9.18
CA THR A 16 4.29 -18.42 -8.22
C THR A 16 3.59 -18.57 -6.88
N LYS A 17 2.67 -17.65 -6.52
CA LYS A 17 2.13 -17.48 -5.14
C LYS A 17 3.22 -17.32 -4.06
N MET A 18 4.47 -17.11 -4.45
CA MET A 18 5.62 -16.98 -3.56
C MET A 18 5.96 -15.50 -3.43
N GLY A 19 6.02 -14.99 -2.20
CA GLY A 19 6.73 -13.74 -1.89
C GLY A 19 5.89 -12.55 -1.41
N VAL A 20 4.64 -12.34 -1.82
CA VAL A 20 3.94 -11.07 -1.48
C VAL A 20 2.42 -11.21 -1.40
N TYR A 21 1.89 -12.18 -0.67
CA TYR A 21 0.52 -12.09 -0.17
C TYR A 21 0.57 -12.00 1.33
N LEU A 22 0.04 -10.91 1.90
CA LEU A 22 -0.57 -11.06 3.20
C LEU A 22 -1.85 -11.81 2.90
N THR A 23 -1.91 -13.06 3.33
CA THR A 23 -3.17 -13.78 3.35
C THR A 23 -4.18 -12.95 4.13
N ARG A 24 -5.47 -13.16 3.85
CA ARG A 24 -6.53 -12.52 4.64
C ARG A 24 -6.34 -12.73 6.15
N VAL A 25 -5.83 -13.90 6.55
CA VAL A 25 -5.54 -14.25 7.94
C VAL A 25 -4.41 -13.39 8.51
N GLU A 26 -3.30 -13.25 7.79
CA GLU A 26 -2.17 -12.42 8.25
C GLU A 26 -2.54 -10.94 8.29
N THR A 27 -3.27 -10.42 7.30
CA THR A 27 -3.78 -9.05 7.33
C THR A 27 -4.66 -8.85 8.56
N GLN A 28 -5.62 -9.73 8.81
CA GLN A 28 -6.50 -9.62 9.99
C GLN A 28 -5.71 -9.66 11.29
N PHE A 29 -4.73 -10.56 11.41
CA PHE A 29 -3.89 -10.65 12.60
C PHE A 29 -3.07 -9.37 12.84
N ILE A 30 -2.42 -8.83 11.81
CA ILE A 30 -1.64 -7.58 11.93
C ILE A 30 -2.55 -6.43 12.33
N PHE A 31 -3.68 -6.25 11.65
CA PHE A 31 -4.57 -5.12 11.89
C PHE A 31 -5.27 -5.20 13.26
N ALA A 32 -5.61 -6.41 13.71
CA ALA A 32 -6.15 -6.62 15.05
C ALA A 32 -5.11 -6.33 16.15
N SER A 33 -3.84 -6.68 15.93
CA SER A 33 -2.77 -6.46 16.92
C SER A 33 -2.34 -4.99 17.04
N LEU A 34 -2.51 -4.19 15.98
CA LEU A 34 -2.18 -2.76 15.97
C LEU A 34 -3.20 -1.87 16.70
N GLY A 35 -4.33 -2.42 17.17
CA GLY A 35 -5.33 -1.65 17.91
C GLY A 35 -5.90 -0.48 17.11
N LEU A 36 -6.06 -0.67 15.80
CA LEU A 36 -6.52 0.33 14.86
C LEU A 36 -7.90 0.88 15.28
N LYS A 37 -8.00 2.21 15.38
CA LYS A 37 -9.24 2.91 15.78
C LYS A 37 -9.86 3.62 14.59
N ALA A 38 -11.19 3.61 14.52
CA ALA A 38 -11.91 4.52 13.65
C ALA A 38 -11.41 5.96 13.87
N ASP A 39 -11.33 6.74 12.79
CA ASP A 39 -10.78 8.11 12.73
C ASP A 39 -9.26 8.27 12.96
N GLY A 40 -8.53 7.17 13.14
CA GLY A 40 -7.07 7.15 13.16
C GLY A 40 -6.43 7.61 11.85
N LEU A 41 -5.11 7.78 11.87
CA LEU A 41 -4.27 8.05 10.71
C LEU A 41 -3.15 7.03 10.65
N VAL A 42 -2.99 6.37 9.51
CA VAL A 42 -1.84 5.51 9.20
C VAL A 42 -1.01 6.15 8.09
N VAL A 43 0.30 6.06 8.24
CA VAL A 43 1.27 6.39 7.20
C VAL A 43 1.94 5.10 6.75
N ASP A 44 1.72 4.71 5.49
CA ASP A 44 2.32 3.54 4.84
C ASP A 44 3.55 4.00 4.06
N VAL A 45 4.75 3.76 4.60
CA VAL A 45 6.03 4.18 3.99
C VAL A 45 6.60 3.03 3.18
N GLY A 46 6.94 3.29 1.91
CA GLY A 46 7.24 2.22 0.94
C GLY A 46 5.98 1.48 0.50
N ALA A 47 4.87 2.22 0.36
CA ALA A 47 3.53 1.68 0.15
C ALA A 47 3.38 0.84 -1.14
N ASN A 48 4.25 1.06 -2.12
CA ASN A 48 4.18 0.51 -3.47
C ASN A 48 2.75 0.68 -4.03
N ALA A 49 2.15 -0.39 -4.54
CA ALA A 49 0.77 -0.39 -5.05
C ALA A 49 -0.28 -0.65 -3.95
N GLY A 50 0.04 -0.36 -2.68
CA GLY A 50 -0.87 -0.23 -1.54
C GLY A 50 -1.19 -1.52 -0.79
N ARG A 51 -0.21 -2.38 -0.51
CA ARG A 51 -0.45 -3.67 0.17
C ARG A 51 -1.08 -3.49 1.56
N PHE A 52 -0.58 -2.55 2.36
CA PHE A 52 -1.15 -2.21 3.67
C PHE A 52 -2.13 -1.04 3.57
N SER A 53 -1.89 -0.12 2.66
CA SER A 53 -2.76 1.03 2.41
C SER A 53 -4.22 0.64 2.13
N LEU A 54 -4.45 -0.35 1.26
CA LEU A 54 -5.81 -0.76 0.86
C LEU A 54 -6.66 -1.27 2.03
N PRO A 55 -6.24 -2.29 2.80
CA PRO A 55 -7.01 -2.74 3.95
C PRO A 55 -7.09 -1.71 5.09
N ALA A 56 -6.10 -0.83 5.24
CA ALA A 56 -6.16 0.25 6.23
C ALA A 56 -7.21 1.30 5.91
N ALA A 57 -7.39 1.61 4.61
CA ALA A 57 -8.36 2.60 4.15
C ALA A 57 -9.82 2.18 4.42
N GLU A 58 -10.09 0.89 4.62
CA GLU A 58 -11.42 0.40 5.01
C GLU A 58 -11.81 0.79 6.43
N ILE A 59 -10.85 1.18 7.27
CA ILE A 59 -11.04 1.39 8.71
C ILE A 59 -10.72 2.84 9.10
N MET A 60 -9.76 3.49 8.43
CA MET A 60 -9.20 4.77 8.85
C MET A 60 -8.56 5.56 7.71
N ARG A 61 -8.09 6.77 8.01
CA ARG A 61 -7.40 7.61 7.03
C ARG A 61 -5.99 7.06 6.77
N VAL A 62 -5.58 7.04 5.50
CA VAL A 62 -4.28 6.53 5.07
C VAL A 62 -3.55 7.55 4.22
N VAL A 63 -2.27 7.74 4.54
CA VAL A 63 -1.29 8.43 3.70
C VAL A 63 -0.26 7.41 3.22
N ALA A 64 -0.21 7.16 1.93
CA ALA A 64 0.75 6.27 1.29
C ALA A 64 1.93 7.08 0.72
N ILE A 65 3.14 6.70 1.11
CA ILE A 65 4.37 7.34 0.65
C ILE A 65 5.25 6.32 -0.04
N ASP A 66 5.72 6.65 -1.24
CA ASP A 66 6.69 5.82 -1.97
C ASP A 66 7.62 6.68 -2.83
N LEU A 67 8.76 6.10 -3.21
CA LEU A 67 9.68 6.65 -4.21
C LEU A 67 9.15 6.40 -5.63
N ASP A 68 8.51 5.25 -5.86
CA ASP A 68 8.00 4.83 -7.16
C ASP A 68 6.65 5.48 -7.47
N LEU A 69 6.68 6.53 -8.29
CA LEU A 69 5.48 7.21 -8.77
C LEU A 69 4.53 6.27 -9.54
N TYR A 70 5.05 5.28 -10.26
CA TYR A 70 4.19 4.36 -11.00
C TYR A 70 3.42 3.45 -10.06
N ALA A 71 4.04 2.99 -8.97
CA ALA A 71 3.37 2.24 -7.93
C ALA A 71 2.25 3.05 -7.26
N LEU A 72 2.51 4.32 -6.92
CA LEU A 72 1.50 5.23 -6.36
C LEU A 72 0.35 5.52 -7.34
N LYS A 73 0.65 5.63 -8.64
CA LYS A 73 -0.38 5.74 -9.68
C LYS A 73 -1.25 4.48 -9.75
N ARG A 74 -0.65 3.29 -9.67
CA ARG A 74 -1.41 2.03 -9.59
C ARG A 74 -2.28 1.97 -8.34
N LEU A 75 -1.79 2.44 -7.19
CA LEU A 75 -2.60 2.54 -5.97
C LEU A 75 -3.81 3.46 -6.17
N ARG A 76 -3.63 4.64 -6.76
CA ARG A 76 -4.74 5.56 -7.10
C ARG A 76 -5.78 4.96 -8.06
N LEU A 77 -5.37 4.04 -8.93
CA LEU A 77 -6.32 3.32 -9.80
C LEU A 77 -7.15 2.28 -9.03
N LYS A 78 -6.67 1.82 -7.87
CA LYS A 78 -7.38 0.86 -7.01
C LYS A 78 -8.32 1.54 -6.01
N THR A 79 -7.99 2.74 -5.52
CA THR A 79 -8.81 3.49 -4.57
C THR A 79 -8.54 4.99 -4.62
N GLN A 80 -9.55 5.80 -4.29
CA GLN A 80 -9.43 7.24 -4.07
C GLN A 80 -9.35 7.63 -2.58
N ASP A 81 -9.55 6.66 -1.67
CA ASP A 81 -9.62 6.88 -0.22
C ASP A 81 -8.23 6.97 0.44
N VAL A 82 -7.18 6.78 -0.35
CA VAL A 82 -5.78 6.88 0.09
C VAL A 82 -5.15 8.16 -0.45
N ALA A 83 -4.70 9.03 0.45
CA ALA A 83 -3.85 10.15 0.08
C ALA A 83 -2.46 9.62 -0.30
N VAL A 84 -1.94 10.02 -1.46
CA VAL A 84 -0.62 9.56 -1.95
C VAL A 84 0.37 10.72 -1.99
N GLY A 85 1.59 10.50 -1.51
CA GLY A 85 2.70 11.43 -1.59
C GLY A 85 3.94 10.75 -2.16
N GLN A 86 4.49 11.26 -3.26
CA GLN A 86 5.81 10.80 -3.70
C GLN A 86 6.87 11.50 -2.87
N CYS A 87 7.78 10.74 -2.25
CA CYS A 87 8.94 11.30 -1.57
C CYS A 87 10.19 10.96 -2.37
N PRO A 88 10.73 11.87 -3.21
CA PRO A 88 11.87 11.57 -4.08
C PRO A 88 13.20 11.47 -3.33
N ASN A 89 13.24 11.83 -2.05
CA ASN A 89 14.43 11.75 -1.21
C ASN A 89 14.08 11.08 0.14
N LEU A 90 14.54 9.84 0.32
CA LEU A 90 14.35 9.07 1.56
C LEU A 90 14.95 9.77 2.79
N ASP A 91 15.99 10.58 2.60
CA ASP A 91 16.66 11.29 3.71
C ASP A 91 15.72 12.28 4.41
N LEU A 92 14.57 12.65 3.83
CA LEU A 92 13.57 13.52 4.44
C LEU A 92 12.56 12.79 5.35
N LEU A 93 12.53 11.44 5.34
CA LEU A 93 11.56 10.64 6.10
C LEU A 93 12.10 10.09 7.43
N ILE A 94 13.41 10.21 7.68
CA ILE A 94 14.11 9.54 8.81
C ILE A 94 14.64 10.55 9.84
N TYR A 95 14.16 11.80 9.82
CA TYR A 95 14.49 12.83 10.83
C TYR A 95 13.24 13.40 11.50
#